data_AF-Q07G03-F1
#
_entry.id   AF-Q07G03-F1
#
_cell.length_a   1.000
_cell.length_b   1.000
_cell.length_c   1.000
_cell.angle_alpha   90.00
_cell.angle_beta   90.00
_cell.angle_gamma   90.00
#
_symmetry.space_group_name_H-M   'P 1'
#
loop_
_entity.id
_entity.type
_entity.pdbx_description
1 polymer ?
#
loop_
_entity_poly.entity_id
_entity_poly.type
_entity_poly.pdbx_seq_one_letter_code
_entity_poly.pdbx_strand_id
1 'polypeptide(L)'
;MNSEGGIWPLLLFWVTPGILSQAPQASEYDYVSFQPDLGRQYQSGRFYSRPAQCVEIPQDMTLCHGVGYNKMVLPNLLDHETMAEVKYQASSWVPLLSKKCHPGTQVFLCSLFAPVCLDRPVYPCRRLCESVRDACEPVMQYFGFHWPEMLRCEQYPTEEDVCIAVHLPNATQAPRSRKTEVCPQCDSEIKADSLYEHMCASEFALKVSIREV
;
A
#
# COMPACT_ATOMS: atom_id res chain seq x y z
N MET A 1 -15.98 96.73 44.99
CA MET A 1 -14.82 96.14 45.68
C MET A 1 -13.72 95.88 44.66
N ASN A 2 -12.59 96.57 44.83
CA ASN A 2 -11.17 96.30 44.50
C ASN A 2 -10.82 94.91 43.93
N SER A 3 -9.71 94.65 43.23
CA SER A 3 -8.62 95.40 42.61
C SER A 3 -7.68 94.34 41.98
N GLU A 4 -6.95 94.78 40.97
CA GLU A 4 -5.79 94.25 40.23
C GLU A 4 -4.86 93.15 40.83
N GLY A 5 -4.31 92.33 39.92
CA GLY A 5 -2.85 92.21 39.71
C GLY A 5 -2.08 90.96 40.22
N GLY A 6 -1.18 90.41 39.38
CA GLY A 6 -0.03 89.53 39.75
C GLY A 6 -0.05 88.11 39.15
N ILE A 7 0.60 87.81 38.01
CA ILE A 7 2.02 87.43 37.74
C ILE A 7 2.45 86.02 38.27
N TRP A 8 2.62 85.10 37.29
CA TRP A 8 3.41 83.84 37.12
C TRP A 8 4.43 83.41 38.22
N PRO A 9 4.77 82.10 38.43
CA PRO A 9 5.28 81.20 37.38
C PRO A 9 5.11 79.64 37.53
N LEU A 10 5.40 78.95 36.41
CA LEU A 10 5.95 77.58 36.25
C LEU A 10 5.24 76.38 36.91
N LEU A 11 4.52 75.60 36.10
CA LEU A 11 4.29 74.17 36.34
C LEU A 11 4.53 73.36 35.07
N LEU A 12 5.66 72.66 35.03
CA LEU A 12 5.84 71.43 34.26
C LEU A 12 5.07 70.33 35.00
N PHE A 13 4.06 69.70 34.40
CA PHE A 13 3.82 68.26 34.59
C PHE A 13 3.00 67.72 33.41
N TRP A 14 3.47 66.56 32.96
CA TRP A 14 3.08 65.82 31.77
C TRP A 14 1.62 65.36 31.82
N VAL A 15 0.87 65.60 30.74
CA VAL A 15 -0.43 64.97 30.53
C VAL A 15 -0.22 63.71 29.69
N THR A 16 -0.43 62.55 30.30
CA THR A 16 -0.58 61.26 29.63
C THR A 16 -1.92 61.21 28.89
N PRO A 17 -1.96 60.60 27.69
CA PRO A 17 -3.17 59.95 27.23
C PRO A 17 -2.95 58.47 26.92
N GLY A 18 -3.89 57.67 27.41
CA GLY A 18 -4.63 56.80 26.50
C GLY A 18 -4.11 55.39 26.32
N ILE A 19 -4.76 54.47 27.01
CA ILE A 19 -4.75 53.02 26.77
C ILE A 19 -5.19 52.74 25.32
N LEU A 20 -4.38 51.99 24.56
CA LEU A 20 -4.88 51.12 23.51
C LEU A 20 -4.48 49.69 23.83
N SER A 21 -5.50 48.85 24.01
CA SER A 21 -5.41 47.42 24.24
C SER A 21 -4.81 46.73 23.01
N GLN A 22 -3.71 45.99 23.18
CA GLN A 22 -3.23 45.03 22.18
C GLN A 22 -2.96 43.68 22.85
N ALA A 23 -3.49 42.65 22.19
CA ALA A 23 -3.55 41.25 22.56
C ALA A 23 -2.16 40.61 22.78
N PRO A 24 -2.08 39.47 23.52
CA PRO A 24 -0.83 38.75 23.70
C PRO A 24 -0.32 38.20 22.37
N GLN A 25 0.95 38.49 22.05
CA GLN A 25 1.64 37.88 20.92
C GLN A 25 1.74 36.37 21.12
N ALA A 26 1.27 35.62 20.12
CA ALA A 26 1.46 34.19 20.03
C ALA A 26 2.96 33.86 19.90
N SER A 27 3.42 32.87 20.66
CA SER A 27 4.77 32.33 20.55
C SER A 27 4.94 31.68 19.17
N GLU A 28 5.97 32.10 18.45
CA GLU A 28 6.40 31.50 17.19
C GLU A 28 6.79 30.03 17.41
N TYR A 29 6.20 29.14 16.63
CA TYR A 29 6.57 27.73 16.56
C TYR A 29 7.92 27.60 15.86
N ASP A 30 8.86 26.83 16.43
CA ASP A 30 10.10 26.44 15.75
C ASP A 30 9.79 25.57 14.52
N TYR A 31 9.79 26.18 13.35
CA TYR A 31 9.78 25.47 12.07
C TYR A 31 11.22 25.08 11.73
N VAL A 32 11.55 23.80 11.89
CA VAL A 32 12.88 23.27 11.58
C VAL A 32 13.18 23.45 10.09
N SER A 33 13.98 24.45 9.77
CA SER A 33 14.47 24.72 8.41
C SER A 33 15.64 23.78 8.11
N PHE A 34 15.49 22.90 7.10
CA PHE A 34 16.56 22.01 6.64
C PHE A 34 17.51 22.80 5.72
N GLN A 35 18.79 22.92 6.09
CA GLN A 35 19.84 23.47 5.22
C GLN A 35 20.18 22.50 4.08
N PRO A 36 20.19 22.94 2.80
CA PRO A 36 20.56 22.10 1.68
C PRO A 36 22.00 22.38 1.23
N ASP A 37 22.99 21.81 1.90
CA ASP A 37 24.37 21.85 1.40
C ASP A 37 25.09 20.51 1.65
N LEU A 38 24.75 19.51 0.83
CA LEU A 38 25.60 18.36 0.52
C LEU A 38 25.13 17.73 -0.79
N GLY A 39 25.41 18.45 -1.89
CA GLY A 39 25.30 17.89 -3.22
C GLY A 39 26.38 16.83 -3.45
N ARG A 40 25.95 15.56 -3.58
CA ARG A 40 26.57 14.62 -4.54
C ARG A 40 25.62 13.46 -4.88
N GLN A 41 24.90 13.67 -5.99
CA GLN A 41 24.59 12.68 -7.03
C GLN A 41 23.88 11.38 -6.60
N TYR A 42 22.54 11.34 -6.70
CA TYR A 42 21.78 10.40 -7.54
C TYR A 42 20.29 10.76 -7.50
N GLN A 43 19.66 10.79 -8.68
CA GLN A 43 18.22 10.99 -8.86
C GLN A 43 17.45 9.78 -8.31
N SER A 44 16.54 9.99 -7.36
CA SER A 44 15.18 9.43 -7.33
C SER A 44 14.47 9.88 -6.04
N GLY A 45 13.29 10.48 -6.18
CA GLY A 45 12.55 11.16 -5.12
C GLY A 45 11.78 10.24 -4.17
N ARG A 46 12.47 9.47 -3.33
CA ARG A 46 11.90 8.86 -2.12
C ARG A 46 12.89 9.05 -0.97
N PHE A 47 12.57 9.94 -0.03
CA PHE A 47 13.33 10.12 1.18
C PHE A 47 12.97 8.97 2.12
N TYR A 48 13.63 7.82 1.98
CA TYR A 48 13.51 6.76 2.98
C TYR A 48 14.13 7.27 4.27
N SER A 49 13.35 7.28 5.34
CA SER A 49 13.76 7.81 6.66
C SER A 49 14.93 7.01 7.26
N ARG A 50 15.20 5.81 6.72
CA ARG A 50 16.15 4.83 7.24
C ARG A 50 16.98 4.21 6.11
N PRO A 51 18.29 3.99 6.31
CA PRO A 51 19.12 3.30 5.32
C PRO A 51 18.63 1.87 5.10
N ALA A 52 18.86 1.35 3.89
CA ALA A 52 18.54 -0.02 3.54
C ALA A 52 19.22 -1.00 4.51
N GLN A 53 18.44 -1.88 5.12
CA GLN A 53 18.92 -2.84 6.12
C GLN A 53 18.48 -4.25 5.74
N CYS A 54 19.40 -5.20 5.88
CA CYS A 54 19.09 -6.60 5.67
C CYS A 54 18.62 -7.25 6.97
N VAL A 55 17.48 -7.92 6.89
CA VAL A 55 16.79 -8.57 8.01
C VAL A 55 16.46 -10.02 7.65
N GLU A 56 16.37 -10.90 8.65
CA GLU A 56 15.97 -12.29 8.45
C GLU A 56 14.47 -12.37 8.11
N ILE A 57 14.11 -13.30 7.22
CA ILE A 57 12.73 -13.65 6.91
C ILE A 57 12.22 -14.60 8.01
N PRO A 58 11.33 -14.13 8.88
CA PRO A 58 10.93 -14.90 10.04
C PRO A 58 10.02 -16.07 9.63
N GLN A 59 9.99 -17.12 10.46
CA GLN A 59 9.22 -18.34 10.19
C GLN A 59 7.70 -18.09 10.14
N ASP A 60 7.22 -17.04 10.80
CA ASP A 60 5.81 -16.62 10.79
C ASP A 60 5.41 -15.88 9.51
N MET A 61 6.37 -15.50 8.65
CA MET A 61 6.11 -14.93 7.33
C MET A 61 5.86 -16.04 6.30
N THR A 62 4.71 -16.71 6.43
CA THR A 62 4.32 -17.91 5.65
C THR A 62 4.39 -17.73 4.13
N LEU A 63 4.21 -16.50 3.61
CA LEU A 63 4.30 -16.23 2.18
C LEU A 63 5.69 -16.53 1.60
N CYS A 64 6.76 -16.15 2.32
CA CYS A 64 8.13 -16.12 1.79
C CYS A 64 9.15 -16.90 2.61
N HIS A 65 8.78 -17.43 3.76
CA HIS A 65 9.65 -18.33 4.49
C HIS A 65 9.95 -19.59 3.64
N GLY A 66 11.24 -19.93 3.48
CA GLY A 66 11.66 -21.09 2.70
C GLY A 66 11.65 -20.91 1.18
N VAL A 67 11.57 -19.68 0.67
CA VAL A 67 11.54 -19.39 -0.78
C VAL A 67 12.90 -19.57 -1.50
N GLY A 68 13.97 -19.90 -0.75
CA GLY A 68 15.32 -20.19 -1.29
C GLY A 68 16.43 -19.30 -0.74
N TYR A 69 16.08 -18.28 0.04
CA TYR A 69 16.99 -17.42 0.80
C TYR A 69 16.36 -17.07 2.14
N ASN A 70 17.18 -16.60 3.10
CA ASN A 70 16.74 -16.32 4.46
C ASN A 70 16.79 -14.84 4.84
N LYS A 71 17.44 -13.97 4.05
CA LYS A 71 17.55 -12.54 4.32
C LYS A 71 16.92 -11.69 3.23
N MET A 72 16.16 -10.69 3.64
CA MET A 72 15.54 -9.69 2.77
C MET A 72 16.00 -8.27 3.11
N VAL A 73 15.80 -7.32 2.20
CA VAL A 73 16.08 -5.90 2.45
C VAL A 73 14.80 -5.13 2.80
N LEU A 74 14.93 -4.20 3.75
CA LEU A 74 13.95 -3.16 4.05
C LEU A 74 14.56 -1.77 3.80
N PRO A 75 13.81 -0.79 3.29
CA PRO A 75 12.42 -0.91 2.83
C PRO A 75 12.30 -1.81 1.60
N ASN A 76 11.20 -2.54 1.48
CA ASN A 76 10.99 -3.46 0.35
C ASN A 76 10.48 -2.72 -0.90
N LEU A 77 10.26 -3.44 -2.00
CA LEU A 77 9.82 -2.84 -3.28
C LEU A 77 8.36 -2.33 -3.26
N LEU A 78 7.68 -2.52 -2.15
CA LEU A 78 6.34 -2.02 -1.85
C LEU A 78 6.35 -0.93 -0.77
N ASP A 79 7.53 -0.38 -0.47
CA ASP A 79 7.76 0.72 0.48
C ASP A 79 7.40 0.43 1.95
N HIS A 80 7.34 -0.85 2.34
CA HIS A 80 7.24 -1.19 3.76
C HIS A 80 8.58 -0.99 4.45
N GLU A 81 8.59 -0.28 5.58
CA GLU A 81 9.82 0.02 6.33
C GLU A 81 10.05 -0.96 7.49
N THR A 82 8.99 -1.65 7.93
CA THR A 82 9.04 -2.54 9.09
C THR A 82 8.59 -3.96 8.76
N MET A 83 9.16 -4.95 9.47
CA MET A 83 8.72 -6.34 9.33
C MET A 83 7.27 -6.56 9.77
N ALA A 84 6.73 -5.72 10.66
CA ALA A 84 5.34 -5.82 11.08
C ALA A 84 4.39 -5.51 9.92
N GLU A 85 4.65 -4.42 9.19
CA GLU A 85 3.90 -4.04 7.98
C GLU A 85 4.00 -5.11 6.89
N VAL A 86 5.24 -5.58 6.62
CA VAL A 86 5.47 -6.63 5.62
C VAL A 86 4.66 -7.87 5.95
N LYS A 87 4.72 -8.37 7.18
CA LYS A 87 3.96 -9.56 7.59
C LYS A 87 2.46 -9.36 7.51
N TYR A 88 1.98 -8.20 7.97
CA TYR A 88 0.57 -7.87 7.93
C TYR A 88 0.02 -7.92 6.50
N GLN A 89 0.65 -7.19 5.57
CA GLN A 89 0.17 -7.14 4.19
C GLN A 89 0.45 -8.46 3.43
N ALA A 90 1.59 -9.12 3.67
CA ALA A 90 1.90 -10.41 3.05
C ALA A 90 0.90 -11.52 3.44
N SER A 91 0.36 -11.48 4.66
CA SER A 91 -0.60 -12.49 5.14
C SER A 91 -1.86 -12.56 4.28
N SER A 92 -2.31 -11.43 3.71
CA SER A 92 -3.48 -11.36 2.83
C SER A 92 -3.30 -12.09 1.50
N TRP A 93 -2.05 -12.42 1.12
CA TRP A 93 -1.73 -13.12 -0.13
C TRP A 93 -1.63 -14.64 0.03
N VAL A 94 -1.56 -15.14 1.27
CA VAL A 94 -1.46 -16.58 1.58
C VAL A 94 -2.65 -17.39 1.03
N PRO A 95 -3.92 -16.91 1.09
CA PRO A 95 -5.04 -17.61 0.48
C PRO A 95 -4.88 -17.78 -1.04
N LEU A 96 -4.41 -16.75 -1.76
CA LEU A 96 -4.18 -16.82 -3.21
C LEU A 96 -3.06 -17.83 -3.53
N LEU A 97 -1.95 -17.78 -2.79
CA LEU A 97 -0.85 -18.74 -2.93
C LEU A 97 -1.35 -20.18 -2.74
N SER A 98 -2.26 -20.40 -1.78
CA SER A 98 -2.85 -21.71 -1.49
C SER A 98 -3.73 -22.24 -2.62
N LYS A 99 -4.27 -21.37 -3.49
CA LYS A 99 -5.01 -21.78 -4.70
C LYS A 99 -4.12 -22.34 -5.79
N LYS A 100 -2.80 -22.08 -5.74
CA LYS A 100 -1.80 -22.59 -6.70
C LYS A 100 -2.19 -22.33 -8.17
N CYS A 101 -2.71 -21.14 -8.44
CA CYS A 101 -3.11 -20.71 -9.79
C CYS A 101 -1.93 -20.68 -10.78
N HIS A 102 -0.72 -20.36 -10.31
CA HIS A 102 0.50 -20.35 -11.13
C HIS A 102 1.71 -20.82 -10.31
N PRO A 103 2.65 -21.60 -10.87
CA PRO A 103 3.82 -22.08 -10.13
C PRO A 103 4.80 -20.95 -9.75
N GLY A 104 4.82 -19.86 -10.52
CA GLY A 104 5.64 -18.67 -10.25
C GLY A 104 5.03 -17.70 -9.22
N THR A 105 3.83 -17.94 -8.68
CA THR A 105 3.15 -16.97 -7.80
C THR A 105 3.97 -16.63 -6.55
N GLN A 106 4.56 -17.64 -5.89
CA GLN A 106 5.36 -17.40 -4.68
C GLN A 106 6.60 -16.55 -4.97
N VAL A 107 7.33 -16.90 -6.03
CA VAL A 107 8.55 -16.18 -6.44
C VAL A 107 8.21 -14.73 -6.80
N PHE A 108 7.13 -14.52 -7.57
CA PHE A 108 6.69 -13.19 -7.94
C PHE A 108 6.35 -12.33 -6.72
N LEU A 109 5.50 -12.82 -5.81
CA LEU A 109 5.12 -12.07 -4.61
C LEU A 109 6.31 -11.82 -3.69
N CYS A 110 7.18 -12.80 -3.49
CA CYS A 110 8.36 -12.66 -2.62
C CYS A 110 9.44 -11.76 -3.20
N SER A 111 9.53 -11.63 -4.53
CA SER A 111 10.42 -10.63 -5.14
C SER A 111 10.07 -9.20 -4.72
N LEU A 112 8.81 -8.94 -4.36
CA LEU A 112 8.30 -7.63 -3.96
C LEU A 112 8.22 -7.47 -2.43
N PHE A 113 7.65 -8.47 -1.75
CA PHE A 113 7.46 -8.46 -0.30
C PHE A 113 8.75 -8.71 0.48
N ALA A 114 9.60 -9.59 -0.02
CA ALA A 114 10.83 -10.03 0.63
C ALA A 114 12.01 -10.02 -0.35
N PRO A 115 12.34 -8.91 -1.02
CA PRO A 115 13.43 -8.87 -1.99
C PRO A 115 14.74 -9.34 -1.38
N VAL A 116 15.54 -10.09 -2.15
CA VAL A 116 16.84 -10.61 -1.71
C VAL A 116 17.72 -9.45 -1.23
N CYS A 117 18.43 -9.65 -0.12
CA CYS A 117 19.42 -8.70 0.40
C CYS A 117 20.58 -8.53 -0.61
N LEU A 118 20.50 -7.50 -1.45
CA LEU A 118 21.50 -7.10 -2.45
C LEU A 118 21.67 -5.58 -2.42
N ASP A 119 22.81 -5.08 -2.92
CA ASP A 119 23.10 -3.64 -2.98
C ASP A 119 22.17 -2.86 -3.92
N ARG A 120 21.61 -3.54 -4.92
CA ARG A 120 20.66 -2.98 -5.87
C ARG A 120 19.38 -3.82 -5.91
N PRO A 121 18.20 -3.18 -5.97
CA PRO A 121 16.95 -3.90 -6.11
C PRO A 121 16.88 -4.61 -7.45
N VAL A 122 16.37 -5.85 -7.44
CA VAL A 122 16.08 -6.62 -8.65
C VAL A 122 14.58 -6.86 -8.71
N TYR A 123 13.94 -6.37 -9.77
CA TYR A 123 12.49 -6.50 -9.96
C TYR A 123 12.13 -7.82 -10.66
N PRO A 124 10.90 -8.32 -10.51
CA PRO A 124 10.40 -9.39 -11.37
C PRO A 124 10.34 -8.90 -12.83
N CYS A 125 10.57 -9.79 -13.79
CA CYS A 125 10.37 -9.46 -15.20
C CYS A 125 8.87 -9.24 -15.48
N ARG A 126 8.54 -8.32 -16.40
CA ARG A 126 7.15 -8.04 -16.80
C ARG A 126 6.40 -9.29 -17.23
N ARG A 127 7.04 -10.17 -18.02
CA ARG A 127 6.43 -11.44 -18.45
C ARG A 127 6.06 -12.36 -17.30
N LEU A 128 6.86 -12.39 -16.23
CA LEU A 128 6.53 -13.17 -15.03
C LEU A 128 5.28 -12.60 -14.34
N CYS A 129 5.20 -11.28 -14.20
CA CYS A 129 4.02 -10.61 -13.66
C CYS A 129 2.77 -10.92 -14.47
N GLU A 130 2.81 -10.73 -15.80
CA GLU A 130 1.68 -10.95 -16.70
C GLU A 130 1.20 -12.41 -16.63
N SER A 131 2.12 -13.37 -16.69
CA SER A 131 1.80 -14.80 -16.60
C SER A 131 1.15 -15.17 -15.26
N VAL A 132 1.60 -14.58 -14.15
CA VAL A 132 0.99 -14.79 -12.82
C VAL A 132 -0.38 -14.11 -12.74
N ARG A 133 -0.50 -12.86 -13.20
CA ARG A 133 -1.76 -12.11 -13.23
C ARG A 133 -2.81 -12.87 -14.04
N ASP A 134 -2.51 -13.25 -15.28
CA ASP A 134 -3.46 -13.88 -16.18
C ASP A 134 -4.00 -15.22 -15.62
N ALA A 135 -3.19 -15.94 -14.85
CA ALA A 135 -3.58 -17.18 -14.20
C ALA A 135 -4.33 -16.97 -12.86
N CYS A 136 -3.97 -15.94 -12.09
CA CYS A 136 -4.45 -15.76 -10.72
C CYS A 136 -5.54 -14.71 -10.56
N GLU A 137 -5.60 -13.70 -11.43
CA GLU A 137 -6.62 -12.65 -11.39
C GLU A 137 -8.04 -13.21 -11.54
N PRO A 138 -8.35 -14.16 -12.44
CA PRO A 138 -9.70 -14.75 -12.50
C PRO A 138 -10.10 -15.44 -11.18
N VAL A 139 -9.13 -16.00 -10.46
CA VAL A 139 -9.36 -16.59 -9.13
C VAL A 139 -9.64 -15.51 -8.09
N MET A 140 -8.97 -14.36 -8.16
CA MET A 140 -9.23 -13.21 -7.29
C MET A 140 -10.63 -12.61 -7.56
N GLN A 141 -10.98 -12.44 -8.84
CA GLN A 141 -12.26 -11.88 -9.26
C GLN A 141 -13.44 -12.72 -8.79
N TYR A 142 -13.29 -14.05 -8.76
CA TYR A 142 -14.28 -14.96 -8.19
C TYR A 142 -14.62 -14.64 -6.71
N PHE A 143 -13.65 -14.13 -5.95
CA PHE A 143 -13.85 -13.69 -4.56
C PHE A 143 -14.11 -12.19 -4.42
N GLY A 144 -14.35 -11.47 -5.54
CA GLY A 144 -14.64 -10.03 -5.54
C GLY A 144 -13.41 -9.13 -5.44
N PHE A 145 -12.22 -9.65 -5.71
CA PHE A 145 -10.97 -8.87 -5.70
C PHE A 145 -10.42 -8.69 -7.12
N HIS A 146 -9.97 -7.48 -7.44
CA HIS A 146 -9.25 -7.19 -8.69
C HIS A 146 -7.74 -7.29 -8.49
N TRP A 147 -7.00 -7.42 -9.60
CA TRP A 147 -5.55 -7.29 -9.54
C TRP A 147 -5.15 -5.89 -9.07
N PRO A 148 -4.39 -5.75 -7.96
CA PRO A 148 -4.20 -4.45 -7.34
C PRO A 148 -3.13 -3.63 -8.04
N GLU A 149 -3.26 -2.32 -7.90
CA GLU A 149 -2.43 -1.33 -8.58
C GLU A 149 -0.93 -1.45 -8.26
N MET A 150 -0.61 -1.82 -7.02
CA MET A 150 0.76 -2.05 -6.54
C MET A 150 1.48 -3.18 -7.29
N LEU A 151 0.73 -4.06 -7.97
CA LEU A 151 1.23 -5.21 -8.74
C LEU A 151 1.03 -5.05 -10.25
N ARG A 152 0.72 -3.85 -10.76
CA ARG A 152 0.67 -3.60 -12.21
C ARG A 152 1.91 -4.13 -12.90
N CYS A 153 1.77 -4.71 -14.08
CA CYS A 153 2.91 -5.31 -14.75
C CYS A 153 3.75 -4.29 -15.54
N GLU A 154 3.14 -3.15 -15.88
CA GLU A 154 3.73 -2.08 -16.68
C GLU A 154 4.93 -1.41 -15.97
N GLN A 155 4.94 -1.40 -14.64
CA GLN A 155 6.04 -0.87 -13.82
C GLN A 155 7.29 -1.77 -13.80
N TYR A 156 7.21 -2.99 -14.33
CA TYR A 156 8.32 -3.95 -14.33
C TYR A 156 9.09 -3.95 -15.66
N PRO A 157 10.41 -4.26 -15.65
CA PRO A 157 11.25 -4.26 -16.85
C PRO A 157 10.87 -5.37 -17.83
N THR A 158 11.08 -5.13 -19.12
CA THR A 158 10.54 -5.99 -20.18
C THR A 158 11.44 -7.20 -20.48
N GLU A 159 12.76 -7.03 -20.66
CA GLU A 159 13.80 -8.09 -20.74
C GLU A 159 15.22 -7.48 -20.91
N GLU A 160 15.34 -6.19 -21.24
CA GLU A 160 16.64 -5.53 -21.53
C GLU A 160 17.49 -5.30 -20.26
N ASP A 161 16.84 -5.30 -19.09
CA ASP A 161 17.46 -5.16 -17.77
C ASP A 161 17.44 -6.49 -17.00
N VAL A 162 18.38 -6.66 -16.07
CA VAL A 162 18.43 -7.82 -15.18
C VAL A 162 17.16 -7.88 -14.32
N CYS A 163 16.37 -8.94 -14.48
CA CYS A 163 15.12 -9.16 -13.74
C CYS A 163 14.92 -10.62 -13.36
N ILE A 164 14.02 -10.88 -12.40
CA ILE A 164 13.71 -12.23 -11.93
C ILE A 164 12.67 -12.87 -12.86
N ALA A 165 13.05 -13.96 -13.51
CA ALA A 165 12.19 -14.80 -14.34
C ALA A 165 12.09 -16.22 -13.75
N VAL A 166 10.94 -16.87 -13.98
CA VAL A 166 10.77 -18.30 -13.67
C VAL A 166 10.78 -19.07 -14.99
N HIS A 167 11.67 -20.06 -15.09
CA HIS A 167 11.66 -20.97 -16.23
C HIS A 167 10.46 -21.90 -16.12
N LEU A 168 9.44 -21.65 -16.94
CA LEU A 168 8.31 -22.55 -17.13
C LEU A 168 8.69 -23.53 -18.25
N PRO A 169 8.97 -24.81 -17.98
CA PRO A 169 9.18 -25.77 -19.07
C PRO A 169 7.89 -25.87 -19.90
N ASN A 170 7.98 -25.48 -21.18
CA ASN A 170 6.94 -25.54 -22.22
C ASN A 170 5.63 -24.79 -21.91
N ALA A 171 5.57 -23.53 -22.35
CA ALA A 171 4.35 -22.73 -22.51
C ALA A 171 3.42 -23.23 -23.65
N THR A 172 3.40 -24.53 -23.95
CA THR A 172 2.43 -25.14 -24.89
C THR A 172 1.19 -25.68 -24.19
N GLN A 173 1.16 -25.67 -22.85
CA GLN A 173 -0.03 -26.02 -22.09
C GLN A 173 -0.17 -24.98 -20.99
N ALA A 174 -0.94 -23.92 -21.29
CA ALA A 174 -1.61 -23.20 -20.20
C ALA A 174 -2.20 -24.28 -19.29
N PRO A 175 -1.94 -24.24 -17.96
CA PRO A 175 -2.60 -25.17 -17.06
C PRO A 175 -4.08 -25.04 -17.40
N ARG A 176 -4.72 -26.15 -17.81
CA ARG A 176 -6.17 -26.17 -18.05
C ARG A 176 -6.74 -25.43 -16.87
N SER A 177 -7.27 -24.22 -17.09
CA SER A 177 -8.00 -23.57 -16.03
C SER A 177 -9.05 -24.62 -15.70
N ARG A 178 -8.98 -25.17 -14.49
CA ARG A 178 -10.20 -25.68 -13.91
C ARG A 178 -11.03 -24.41 -13.91
N LYS A 179 -11.93 -24.30 -14.89
CA LYS A 179 -12.84 -23.18 -14.99
C LYS A 179 -13.38 -23.06 -13.58
N THR A 180 -12.93 -22.05 -12.85
CA THR A 180 -13.61 -21.67 -11.62
C THR A 180 -14.97 -21.29 -12.17
N GLU A 181 -15.95 -22.15 -11.97
CA GLU A 181 -17.31 -21.91 -12.43
C GLU A 181 -17.74 -20.64 -11.72
N VAL A 182 -17.61 -19.51 -12.42
CA VAL A 182 -18.22 -18.26 -12.01
C VAL A 182 -19.70 -18.58 -11.94
N CYS A 183 -20.29 -18.44 -10.74
CA CYS A 183 -21.72 -18.69 -10.57
C CYS A 183 -22.45 -17.82 -11.60
N PRO A 184 -23.32 -18.42 -12.43
CA PRO A 184 -24.09 -17.64 -13.39
C PRO A 184 -24.92 -16.59 -12.66
N GLN A 185 -25.16 -15.48 -13.36
CA GLN A 185 -26.05 -14.45 -12.86
C GLN A 185 -27.44 -15.05 -12.60
N CYS A 186 -28.09 -14.64 -11.49
CA CYS A 186 -29.41 -15.17 -11.14
C CYS A 186 -30.45 -14.78 -12.19
N ASP A 187 -31.11 -15.77 -12.79
CA ASP A 187 -32.27 -15.54 -13.65
C ASP A 187 -33.47 -15.13 -12.80
N SER A 188 -34.22 -14.13 -13.27
CA SER A 188 -35.40 -13.60 -12.56
C SER A 188 -36.63 -14.53 -12.62
N GLU A 189 -36.61 -15.54 -13.49
CA GLU A 189 -37.74 -16.45 -13.73
C GLU A 189 -37.36 -17.90 -13.43
N ILE A 190 -37.34 -18.25 -12.14
CA ILE A 190 -37.11 -19.63 -11.70
C ILE A 190 -38.48 -20.30 -11.47
N LYS A 191 -38.73 -21.41 -12.17
CA LYS A 191 -39.93 -22.25 -11.93
C LYS A 191 -39.84 -22.89 -10.54
N ALA A 192 -40.97 -23.04 -9.86
CA ALA A 192 -41.01 -23.62 -8.51
C ALA A 192 -40.30 -24.98 -8.41
N ASP A 193 -40.50 -25.85 -9.39
CA ASP A 193 -39.84 -27.18 -9.41
C ASP A 193 -38.31 -27.06 -9.52
N SER A 194 -37.82 -26.15 -10.37
CA SER A 194 -36.38 -25.85 -10.51
C SER A 194 -35.82 -25.23 -9.23
N LEU A 195 -36.57 -24.35 -8.56
CA LEU A 195 -36.18 -23.80 -7.27
C LEU A 195 -35.99 -24.89 -6.21
N TYR A 196 -36.91 -25.85 -6.12
CA TYR A 196 -36.78 -26.98 -5.18
C TYR A 196 -35.59 -27.87 -5.51
N GLU A 197 -35.35 -28.18 -6.79
CA GLU A 197 -34.16 -28.94 -7.21
C GLU A 197 -32.86 -28.22 -6.82
N HIS A 198 -32.76 -26.91 -7.06
CA HIS A 198 -31.60 -26.13 -6.66
C HIS A 198 -31.43 -26.05 -5.14
N MET A 199 -32.52 -25.92 -4.37
CA MET A 199 -32.48 -25.96 -2.91
C MET A 199 -32.01 -27.33 -2.40
N CYS A 200 -32.48 -28.43 -2.99
CA CYS A 200 -32.07 -29.78 -2.61
C CYS A 200 -30.62 -30.11 -3.00
N ALA A 201 -30.12 -29.53 -4.09
CA ALA A 201 -28.74 -29.70 -4.53
C ALA A 201 -27.73 -28.82 -3.77
N SER A 202 -28.20 -27.84 -3.00
CA SER A 202 -27.36 -26.90 -2.25
C SER A 202 -27.08 -27.38 -0.83
N GLU A 203 -25.92 -27.02 -0.28
CA GLU A 203 -25.57 -27.33 1.12
C GLU A 203 -26.44 -26.58 2.14
N PHE A 204 -26.95 -25.41 1.75
CA PHE A 204 -27.83 -24.58 2.56
C PHE A 204 -28.85 -23.83 1.70
N ALA A 205 -30.00 -23.51 2.30
CA ALA A 205 -30.99 -22.63 1.71
C ALA A 205 -31.45 -21.60 2.74
N LEU A 206 -31.42 -20.32 2.37
CA LEU A 206 -31.71 -19.20 3.26
C LEU A 206 -32.78 -18.29 2.63
N LYS A 207 -33.77 -17.89 3.43
CA LYS A 207 -34.73 -16.85 3.06
C LYS A 207 -34.25 -15.52 3.62
N VAL A 208 -33.74 -14.64 2.77
CA VAL A 208 -33.19 -13.33 3.16
C VAL A 208 -34.12 -12.22 2.69
N SER A 209 -34.34 -11.19 3.52
CA SER A 209 -35.02 -9.95 3.14
C SER A 209 -34.03 -8.80 3.20
N ILE A 210 -33.79 -8.16 2.07
CA ILE A 210 -32.89 -7.01 1.93
C ILE A 210 -33.74 -5.74 2.02
N ARG A 211 -33.32 -4.79 2.86
CA ARG A 211 -33.89 -3.44 2.92
C ARG A 211 -32.84 -2.47 2.37
N GLU A 212 -33.21 -1.67 1.38
CA GLU A 212 -32.40 -0.52 0.98
C GLU A 212 -32.38 0.50 2.12
N VAL A 213 -31.18 1.03 2.40
CA VAL A 213 -30.93 2.06 3.40
C VAL A 213 -30.74 3.39 2.69
#